data_AF-A0A453K0S1-F1
#
_entry.id   AF-A0A453K0S1-F1
#
_cell.length_a   1.000
_cell.length_b   1.000
_cell.length_c   1.000
_cell.angle_alpha   90.00
_cell.angle_beta   90.00
_cell.angle_gamma   90.00
#
_symmetry.space_group_name_H-M   'P 1'
#
loop_
_entity.id
_entity.type
_entity.pdbx_description
1 polymer ?
#
loop_
_entity_poly.entity_id
_entity_poly.type
_entity_poly.pdbx_seq_one_letter_code
_entity_poly.pdbx_strand_id
1 'polypeptide(L)'
;MAALSAKVIQNAFLAQDGPRTRHNPRYTCDFCALNTRSMHSVQGCRLSLADTSAKWLNTTSTAWISFGKQGNISCNATQGASDVLSIDKVDFLKLQNGSDIRGVAIAGVEGEPVNLTELVAEAIAAAFAAWLLNKKKADGLRRLRISVGHDSRISAHKLQNAITHGITAAGHDVLQFGLASTPAMFNSTLTKDAINHCPADGGIMITASHLPYNRNGFKFFTSDGGLNKTDIKDILERASRVYEESAHCGKQEQTGVVTHVDYMSIYASDLVQAVLKSAGNKEKPLEGLHIVVDAGNGAGGFFVVMCLLLLVL
;
A
#
# COMPACT_ATOMS: atom_id res chain seq x y z
N MET A 1 -49.51 -0.77 -10.01
CA MET A 1 -49.43 -1.88 -9.01
C MET A 1 -48.16 -2.66 -9.34
N ALA A 2 -47.05 -2.64 -8.62
CA ALA A 2 -46.74 -2.19 -7.27
C ALA A 2 -45.33 -1.56 -7.26
N ALA A 3 -45.14 -0.53 -6.42
CA ALA A 3 -43.86 0.09 -6.15
C ALA A 3 -43.16 -0.67 -5.01
N LEU A 4 -41.91 -1.07 -5.21
CA LEU A 4 -41.04 -1.58 -4.15
C LEU A 4 -40.10 -0.44 -3.71
N SER A 5 -40.45 0.18 -2.59
CA SER A 5 -39.63 1.17 -1.88
C SER A 5 -38.57 0.45 -1.05
N ALA A 6 -37.30 0.64 -1.37
CA ALA A 6 -36.19 0.22 -0.53
C ALA A 6 -35.80 1.39 0.40
N LYS A 7 -36.04 1.22 1.70
CA LYS A 7 -35.58 2.12 2.77
C LYS A 7 -34.07 1.95 2.95
N VAL A 8 -33.30 3.00 2.70
CA VAL A 8 -31.91 3.12 3.13
C VAL A 8 -31.91 3.51 4.61
N ILE A 9 -31.30 2.70 5.46
CA ILE A 9 -31.05 3.02 6.87
C ILE A 9 -29.73 3.80 6.94
N GLN A 10 -29.81 5.11 7.17
CA GLN A 10 -28.66 5.93 7.54
C GLN A 10 -28.40 5.78 9.04
N ASN A 11 -27.22 5.27 9.42
CA ASN A 11 -26.71 5.43 10.78
C ASN A 11 -26.06 6.81 10.89
N ALA A 12 -26.81 7.77 11.43
CA ALA A 12 -26.28 9.07 11.82
C ALA A 12 -25.52 8.93 13.16
N PHE A 13 -24.22 9.17 13.16
CA PHE A 13 -23.46 9.42 14.39
C PHE A 13 -23.70 10.87 14.81
N LEU A 14 -24.50 11.06 15.85
CA LEU A 14 -24.67 12.34 16.54
C LEU A 14 -23.49 12.52 17.51
N ALA A 15 -22.57 13.41 17.18
CA ALA A 15 -21.60 13.94 18.15
C ALA A 15 -22.31 15.00 19.00
N GLN A 16 -22.42 14.75 20.32
CA GLN A 16 -22.86 15.78 21.26
C GLN A 16 -21.65 16.56 21.77
N ASP A 17 -21.63 17.86 21.49
CA ASP A 17 -20.71 18.83 22.06
C ASP A 17 -21.05 19.10 23.54
N GLY A 18 -20.09 18.86 24.43
CA GLY A 18 -20.12 19.28 25.83
C GLY A 18 -19.12 20.43 26.07
N PRO A 19 -19.44 21.42 26.94
CA PRO A 19 -18.65 22.64 27.06
C PRO A 19 -17.29 22.42 27.74
N ARG A 20 -16.23 23.03 27.16
CA ARG A 20 -14.88 23.07 27.72
C ARG A 20 -14.75 24.15 28.80
N THR A 21 -14.22 23.79 29.96
CA THR A 21 -13.63 24.73 30.94
C THR A 21 -12.13 24.51 31.10
N ARG A 22 -11.40 25.61 31.26
CA ARG A 22 -9.93 25.71 31.31
C ARG A 22 -9.35 25.21 32.64
N HIS A 23 -8.29 24.40 32.59
CA HIS A 23 -7.00 24.59 33.31
C HIS A 23 -6.01 23.43 33.02
N ASN A 24 -4.73 23.77 32.84
CA ASN A 24 -3.54 22.90 32.78
C ASN A 24 -3.05 22.65 34.24
N PRO A 25 -2.15 21.69 34.63
CA PRO A 25 -1.01 21.17 33.85
C PRO A 25 -0.50 19.71 34.12
N ARG A 26 0.49 19.27 33.29
CA ARG A 26 1.54 18.23 33.49
C ARG A 26 1.20 16.71 33.34
N TYR A 27 2.04 16.08 32.49
CA TYR A 27 2.47 14.68 32.32
C TYR A 27 1.72 13.54 33.04
N THR A 28 1.31 12.52 32.27
CA THR A 28 1.80 11.13 32.36
C THR A 28 1.35 10.30 31.14
N CYS A 29 2.20 9.35 30.77
CA CYS A 29 1.99 8.32 29.77
C CYS A 29 1.23 7.17 30.44
N ASP A 30 0.04 6.78 29.96
CA ASP A 30 -0.65 5.60 30.47
C ASP A 30 -1.09 4.67 29.32
N PHE A 31 -0.51 3.47 29.37
CA PHE A 31 -0.96 2.26 28.71
C PHE A 31 -2.43 1.97 29.07
N CYS A 32 -3.25 1.60 28.09
CA CYS A 32 -4.53 0.93 28.36
C CYS A 32 -4.55 -0.46 27.72
N ALA A 33 -4.55 -1.44 28.61
CA ALA A 33 -4.70 -2.86 28.34
C ALA A 33 -6.14 -3.19 27.89
N LEU A 34 -6.25 -4.09 26.92
CA LEU A 34 -7.50 -4.75 26.54
C LEU A 34 -7.98 -5.63 27.69
N ASN A 35 -9.14 -5.31 28.25
CA ASN A 35 -9.80 -6.15 29.23
C ASN A 35 -10.94 -6.92 28.53
N THR A 36 -10.72 -8.22 28.33
CA THR A 36 -11.72 -9.16 27.80
C THR A 36 -12.66 -9.60 28.91
N ARG A 37 -13.94 -9.21 28.86
CA ARG A 37 -15.05 -9.92 29.52
C ARG A 37 -16.35 -9.74 28.73
N SER A 38 -16.76 -10.78 28.01
CA SER A 38 -18.10 -11.35 28.16
C SER A 38 -18.16 -12.69 27.42
N MET A 39 -18.40 -13.74 28.20
CA MET A 39 -18.85 -15.03 27.69
C MET A 39 -20.36 -14.95 27.50
N HIS A 40 -20.86 -15.31 26.33
CA HIS A 40 -22.21 -15.86 26.19
C HIS A 40 -22.17 -17.09 25.28
N SER A 41 -22.86 -18.13 25.74
CA SER A 41 -22.86 -19.48 25.23
C SER A 41 -23.83 -19.69 24.06
N VAL A 42 -23.29 -20.26 22.99
CA VAL A 42 -23.81 -21.30 22.09
C VAL A 42 -25.31 -21.30 21.75
N GLN A 43 -25.61 -21.10 20.46
CA GLN A 43 -26.60 -21.90 19.74
C GLN A 43 -26.02 -22.28 18.37
N GLY A 44 -26.01 -23.59 18.10
CA GLY A 44 -25.27 -24.21 17.00
C GLY A 44 -25.87 -23.99 15.62
N CYS A 45 -24.99 -23.97 14.62
CA CYS A 45 -25.34 -24.22 13.23
C CYS A 45 -24.57 -25.46 12.74
N ARG A 46 -25.34 -26.46 12.32
CA ARG A 46 -24.89 -27.64 11.57
C ARG A 46 -24.35 -27.21 10.22
N LEU A 47 -23.13 -27.63 9.87
CA LEU A 47 -22.70 -27.74 8.48
C LEU A 47 -22.32 -29.20 8.23
N SER A 48 -23.03 -29.81 7.28
CA SER A 48 -22.79 -31.15 6.79
C SER A 48 -21.70 -31.12 5.72
N LEU A 49 -20.68 -31.94 5.87
CA LEU A 49 -19.97 -32.54 4.74
C LEU A 49 -19.98 -34.05 4.92
N ALA A 50 -20.48 -34.75 3.91
CA ALA A 50 -20.47 -36.20 3.82
C ALA A 50 -19.16 -36.68 3.17
N ASP A 51 -18.58 -37.72 3.77
CA ASP A 51 -17.93 -38.92 3.21
C ASP A 51 -16.84 -38.77 2.13
N THR A 52 -15.74 -39.54 2.06
CA THR A 52 -15.09 -40.68 2.76
C THR A 52 -13.63 -40.69 2.19
N SER A 53 -12.54 -41.24 2.74
CA SER A 53 -12.29 -42.53 3.38
C SER A 53 -10.92 -42.55 4.11
N ALA A 54 -10.96 -43.02 5.36
CA ALA A 54 -9.98 -43.79 6.14
C ALA A 54 -8.48 -43.85 5.77
N LYS A 55 -7.62 -43.56 6.76
CA LYS A 55 -6.95 -44.61 7.55
C LYS A 55 -6.43 -44.07 8.89
N TRP A 56 -6.91 -44.72 9.95
CA TRP A 56 -6.56 -44.52 11.35
C TRP A 56 -5.23 -45.18 11.68
N LEU A 57 -4.41 -44.51 12.49
CA LEU A 57 -3.60 -45.14 13.53
C LEU A 57 -3.80 -44.34 14.82
N ASN A 58 -4.46 -45.00 15.77
CA ASN A 58 -4.68 -44.54 17.13
C ASN A 58 -3.40 -44.68 17.96
N THR A 59 -3.08 -43.64 18.72
CA THR A 59 -2.40 -43.82 20.02
C THR A 59 -3.07 -42.92 21.04
N THR A 60 -3.89 -43.55 21.87
CA THR A 60 -4.51 -42.98 23.07
C THR A 60 -3.45 -42.74 24.14
N SER A 61 -3.41 -41.54 24.70
CA SER A 61 -3.01 -41.34 26.10
C SER A 61 -3.67 -40.08 26.65
N THR A 62 -4.67 -40.30 27.49
CA THR A 62 -5.25 -39.30 28.40
C THR A 62 -4.21 -38.93 29.46
N ALA A 63 -3.84 -37.65 29.54
CA ALA A 63 -3.07 -37.12 30.66
C ALA A 63 -3.99 -36.32 31.59
N TRP A 64 -4.13 -36.84 32.81
CA TRP A 64 -4.72 -36.18 33.97
C TRP A 64 -3.84 -34.99 34.37
N ILE A 65 -4.44 -33.81 34.55
CA ILE A 65 -3.73 -32.61 35.03
C ILE A 65 -3.75 -32.63 36.56
N SER A 66 -2.58 -32.90 37.16
CA SER A 66 -2.30 -32.63 38.57
C SER A 66 -1.37 -31.42 38.66
N PHE A 67 -1.77 -30.41 39.42
CA PHE A 67 -0.93 -29.25 39.75
C PHE A 67 0.18 -29.66 40.74
N GLY A 68 1.44 -29.40 40.39
CA GLY A 68 2.53 -29.41 41.35
C GLY A 68 3.92 -29.66 40.77
N LYS A 69 4.81 -28.68 41.01
CA LYS A 69 6.28 -28.67 40.89
C LYS A 69 6.91 -28.36 39.52
N GLN A 70 7.80 -27.36 39.57
CA GLN A 70 8.74 -26.91 38.53
C GLN A 70 9.47 -28.08 37.87
N GLY A 71 9.33 -28.19 36.54
CA GLY A 71 10.19 -29.00 35.69
C GLY A 71 10.80 -28.11 34.61
N ASN A 72 12.13 -28.07 34.56
CA ASN A 72 12.86 -27.44 33.45
C ASN A 72 12.54 -28.19 32.16
N ILE A 73 11.99 -27.49 31.16
CA ILE A 73 11.81 -28.01 29.81
C ILE A 73 13.10 -27.71 29.03
N SER A 74 13.93 -28.73 28.81
CA SER A 74 15.02 -28.66 27.83
C SER A 74 14.50 -29.14 26.48
N CYS A 75 14.29 -28.22 25.54
CA CYS A 75 14.02 -28.57 24.15
C CYS A 75 15.36 -28.81 23.45
N ASN A 76 15.68 -30.06 23.11
CA ASN A 76 16.72 -30.34 22.12
C ASN A 76 16.16 -29.99 20.74
N ALA A 77 16.38 -28.75 20.31
CA ALA A 77 16.22 -28.37 18.91
C ALA A 77 17.31 -29.09 18.11
N THR A 78 16.92 -30.13 17.39
CA THR A 78 17.75 -30.69 16.32
C THR A 78 17.95 -29.57 15.31
N GLN A 79 19.21 -29.24 15.00
CA GLN A 79 19.54 -28.29 13.95
C GLN A 79 19.04 -28.86 12.62
N GLY A 80 17.83 -28.45 12.21
CA GLY A 80 17.40 -28.56 10.84
C GLY A 80 18.35 -27.70 10.03
N ALA A 81 19.08 -28.32 9.11
CA ALA A 81 19.93 -27.63 8.15
C ALA A 81 19.09 -26.52 7.50
N SER A 82 19.48 -25.27 7.76
CA SER A 82 19.00 -24.15 6.98
C SER A 82 19.57 -24.34 5.58
N ASP A 83 18.77 -24.87 4.67
CA ASP A 83 19.02 -24.70 3.25
C ASP A 83 19.04 -23.20 2.98
N VAL A 84 20.26 -22.65 2.93
CA VAL A 84 20.50 -21.32 2.41
C VAL A 84 20.11 -21.40 0.95
N LEU A 85 18.86 -21.02 0.65
CA LEU A 85 18.40 -20.78 -0.70
C LEU A 85 19.45 -19.89 -1.36
N SER A 86 20.18 -20.44 -2.33
CA SER A 86 21.04 -19.66 -3.19
C SER A 86 20.15 -18.58 -3.81
N ILE A 87 20.29 -17.34 -3.35
CA ILE A 87 19.58 -16.22 -3.95
C ILE A 87 20.05 -16.17 -5.39
N ASP A 88 19.15 -16.53 -6.31
CA ASP A 88 19.38 -16.34 -7.72
C ASP A 88 19.74 -14.88 -7.94
N LYS A 89 20.88 -14.64 -8.59
CA LYS A 89 21.41 -13.30 -8.80
C LYS A 89 20.42 -12.52 -9.67
N VAL A 90 19.67 -11.61 -9.04
CA VAL A 90 18.71 -10.75 -9.74
C VAL A 90 19.49 -9.71 -10.55
N ASP A 91 19.26 -9.69 -11.87
CA ASP A 91 19.80 -8.65 -12.74
C ASP A 91 18.85 -7.44 -12.77
N PHE A 92 19.05 -6.51 -11.82
CA PHE A 92 18.22 -5.32 -11.68
C PHE A 92 18.19 -4.46 -12.94
N LEU A 93 19.28 -4.39 -13.71
CA LEU A 93 19.36 -3.56 -14.91
C LEU A 93 18.42 -4.06 -16.02
N LYS A 94 18.08 -5.35 -16.05
CA LYS A 94 17.06 -5.89 -16.97
C LYS A 94 15.64 -5.41 -16.67
N LEU A 95 15.39 -4.86 -15.48
CA LEU A 95 14.10 -4.26 -15.13
C LEU A 95 13.95 -2.84 -15.68
N GLN A 96 15.02 -2.23 -16.20
CA GLN A 96 14.94 -0.89 -16.77
C GLN A 96 14.13 -0.87 -18.06
N ASN A 97 13.10 -0.03 -18.11
CA ASN A 97 12.30 0.22 -19.30
C ASN A 97 12.20 1.74 -19.54
N GLY A 98 13.21 2.29 -20.20
CA GLY A 98 13.31 3.74 -20.42
C GLY A 98 13.43 4.50 -19.10
N SER A 99 12.45 5.37 -18.83
CA SER A 99 12.29 6.15 -17.60
C SER A 99 11.51 5.42 -16.50
N ASP A 100 11.11 4.18 -16.73
CA ASP A 100 10.32 3.38 -15.79
C ASP A 100 11.07 2.08 -15.42
N ILE A 101 10.59 1.40 -14.39
CA ILE A 101 10.98 0.02 -14.05
C ILE A 101 9.82 -0.89 -14.43
N ARG A 102 10.09 -2.01 -15.14
CA ARG A 102 9.08 -3.01 -15.53
C ARG A 102 9.62 -4.42 -15.38
N GLY A 103 8.77 -5.35 -14.96
CA GLY A 103 9.11 -6.76 -14.87
C GLY A 103 7.88 -7.66 -14.86
N VAL A 104 8.11 -8.97 -14.86
CA VAL A 104 7.09 -9.99 -14.62
C VAL A 104 6.82 -10.03 -13.11
N ALA A 105 5.61 -9.68 -12.71
CA ALA A 105 5.18 -9.68 -11.32
C ALA A 105 4.32 -10.90 -10.96
N ILE A 106 3.84 -11.64 -11.96
CA ILE A 106 2.95 -12.79 -11.78
C ILE A 106 3.35 -13.86 -12.79
N ALA A 107 3.40 -15.12 -12.34
CA ALA A 107 3.59 -16.26 -13.24
C ALA A 107 2.36 -16.48 -14.14
N GLY A 108 2.54 -17.29 -15.19
CA GLY A 108 1.43 -17.72 -16.06
C GLY A 108 1.67 -17.54 -17.55
N VAL A 109 2.80 -16.95 -17.94
CA VAL A 109 3.26 -16.90 -19.33
C VAL A 109 4.52 -17.75 -19.45
N GLU A 110 4.51 -18.73 -20.35
CA GLU A 110 5.65 -19.61 -20.59
C GLU A 110 6.87 -18.81 -21.07
N GLY A 111 8.06 -19.13 -20.55
CA GLY A 111 9.29 -18.41 -20.86
C GLY A 111 9.44 -17.04 -20.18
N GLU A 112 8.46 -16.60 -19.38
CA GLU A 112 8.50 -15.34 -18.63
C GLU A 112 8.51 -15.57 -17.12
N PRO A 113 9.66 -15.94 -16.51
CA PRO A 113 9.75 -16.13 -15.07
C PRO A 113 9.53 -14.81 -14.32
N VAL A 114 8.96 -14.90 -13.12
CA VAL A 114 8.78 -13.74 -12.22
C VAL A 114 10.15 -13.16 -11.88
N ASN A 115 10.33 -11.88 -12.17
CA ASN A 115 11.58 -11.15 -11.90
C ASN A 115 11.35 -9.83 -11.16
N LEU A 116 10.11 -9.44 -10.91
CA LEU A 116 9.72 -8.33 -10.07
C LEU A 116 9.01 -8.87 -8.82
N THR A 117 9.80 -9.46 -7.92
CA THR A 117 9.33 -10.03 -6.65
C THR A 117 9.19 -8.95 -5.57
N GLU A 118 8.61 -9.32 -4.43
CA GLU A 118 8.49 -8.45 -3.25
C GLU A 118 9.87 -7.96 -2.76
N LEU A 119 10.87 -8.84 -2.63
CA LEU A 119 12.21 -8.46 -2.18
C LEU A 119 12.91 -7.50 -3.17
N VAL A 120 12.68 -7.69 -4.48
CA VAL A 120 13.20 -6.79 -5.51
C VAL A 120 12.52 -5.43 -5.42
N ALA A 121 11.20 -5.40 -5.23
CA ALA A 121 10.43 -4.16 -5.06
C ALA A 121 10.83 -3.40 -3.79
N GLU A 122 11.07 -4.10 -2.68
CA GLU A 122 11.58 -3.56 -1.43
C GLU A 122 12.93 -2.87 -1.61
N ALA A 123 13.89 -3.57 -2.23
CA ALA A 123 15.22 -3.02 -2.51
C ALA A 123 15.16 -1.79 -3.43
N ILE A 124 14.31 -1.81 -4.46
CA ILE A 124 14.09 -0.66 -5.36
C ILE A 124 13.52 0.54 -4.58
N ALA A 125 12.58 0.30 -3.67
CA ALA A 125 11.93 1.36 -2.91
C ALA A 125 12.91 2.04 -1.93
N ALA A 126 13.71 1.24 -1.22
CA ALA A 126 14.79 1.75 -0.36
C ALA A 126 15.84 2.52 -1.17
N ALA A 127 16.24 2.00 -2.34
CA ALA A 127 17.18 2.65 -3.24
C ALA A 127 16.65 3.99 -3.79
N PHE A 128 15.35 4.06 -4.14
CA PHE A 128 14.72 5.31 -4.54
C PHE A 128 14.73 6.34 -3.41
N ALA A 129 14.45 5.93 -2.17
CA ALA A 129 14.48 6.84 -1.04
C ALA A 129 15.89 7.40 -0.79
N ALA A 130 16.93 6.56 -0.88
CA ALA A 130 18.32 6.99 -0.81
C ALA A 130 18.72 7.92 -1.97
N TRP A 131 18.27 7.63 -3.19
CA TRP A 131 18.46 8.52 -4.35
C TRP A 131 17.81 9.88 -4.13
N LEU A 132 16.57 9.90 -3.63
CA LEU A 132 15.81 11.12 -3.39
C LEU A 132 16.43 11.99 -2.29
N LEU A 133 16.94 11.37 -1.23
CA LEU A 133 17.65 12.06 -0.14
C LEU A 133 18.88 12.80 -0.68
N ASN A 134 19.68 12.11 -1.50
CA ASN A 134 20.85 12.69 -2.16
C ASN A 134 20.46 13.83 -3.12
N LYS A 135 19.42 13.63 -3.93
CA LYS A 135 18.92 14.63 -4.89
C LYS A 135 18.49 15.92 -4.18
N LYS A 136 17.83 15.81 -3.03
CA LYS A 136 17.36 16.94 -2.24
C LYS A 136 18.47 17.63 -1.43
N LYS A 137 19.68 17.09 -1.39
CA LYS A 137 20.78 17.54 -0.51
C LYS A 137 20.32 17.68 0.94
N ALA A 138 19.39 16.81 1.35
CA ALA A 138 18.89 16.81 2.71
C ALA A 138 19.99 16.28 3.65
N ASP A 139 20.00 16.75 4.89
CA ASP A 139 20.78 16.10 5.92
C ASP A 139 20.28 14.66 6.12
N GLY A 140 21.18 13.74 6.46
CA GLY A 140 20.83 12.33 6.67
C GLY A 140 19.83 12.08 7.80
N LEU A 141 19.43 13.13 8.53
CA LEU A 141 18.45 13.10 9.61
C LEU A 141 17.02 13.41 9.15
N ARG A 142 16.83 13.93 7.92
CA ARG A 142 15.49 14.23 7.40
C ARG A 142 14.76 12.96 7.00
N ARG A 143 13.57 12.75 7.58
CA ARG A 143 12.61 11.77 7.08
C ARG A 143 11.91 12.31 5.85
N LEU A 144 12.06 11.62 4.72
CA LEU A 144 11.30 11.90 3.51
C LEU A 144 9.87 11.38 3.67
N ARG A 145 8.92 12.06 3.04
CA ARG A 145 7.56 11.52 2.84
C ARG A 145 7.40 11.08 1.40
N ILE A 146 7.19 9.80 1.15
CA ILE A 146 7.07 9.26 -0.20
C ILE A 146 5.64 8.77 -0.42
N SER A 147 4.96 9.30 -1.45
CA SER A 147 3.62 8.84 -1.80
C SER A 147 3.67 7.55 -2.61
N VAL A 148 2.77 6.63 -2.32
CA VAL A 148 2.67 5.32 -3.01
C VAL A 148 1.23 5.05 -3.40
N GLY A 149 0.99 4.90 -4.70
CA GLY A 149 -0.31 4.52 -5.27
C GLY A 149 -0.14 3.47 -6.35
N HIS A 150 -1.24 2.84 -6.75
CA HIS A 150 -1.22 1.74 -7.70
C HIS A 150 -2.40 1.74 -8.68
N ASP A 151 -2.26 1.01 -9.79
CA ASP A 151 -3.36 0.68 -10.69
C ASP A 151 -4.10 -0.60 -10.27
N SER A 152 -5.07 -1.03 -11.06
CA SER A 152 -5.95 -2.18 -10.76
C SER A 152 -5.31 -3.56 -10.94
N ARG A 153 -3.99 -3.66 -11.16
CA ARG A 153 -3.33 -4.96 -11.38
C ARG A 153 -3.39 -5.82 -10.12
N ILE A 154 -3.62 -7.12 -10.29
CA ILE A 154 -3.77 -8.05 -9.15
C ILE A 154 -2.49 -8.21 -8.31
N SER A 155 -1.31 -7.90 -8.86
CA SER A 155 -0.03 -7.86 -8.11
C SER A 155 0.19 -6.55 -7.34
N ALA A 156 -0.63 -5.53 -7.55
CA ALA A 156 -0.42 -4.19 -6.99
C ALA A 156 -0.33 -4.18 -5.47
N HIS A 157 -1.24 -4.87 -4.76
CA HIS A 157 -1.24 -4.89 -3.29
C HIS A 157 0.02 -5.52 -2.70
N LYS A 158 0.50 -6.63 -3.30
CA LYS A 158 1.74 -7.27 -2.86
C LYS A 158 2.94 -6.35 -3.05
N LEU A 159 3.05 -5.72 -4.22
CA LEU A 159 4.12 -4.78 -4.52
C LEU A 159 4.02 -3.49 -3.67
N GLN A 160 2.81 -3.01 -3.37
CA GLN A 160 2.62 -1.86 -2.48
C GLN A 160 3.13 -2.18 -1.07
N ASN A 161 2.80 -3.34 -0.52
CA ASN A 161 3.30 -3.75 0.80
C ASN A 161 4.83 -3.83 0.82
N ALA A 162 5.43 -4.40 -0.22
CA ALA A 162 6.89 -4.50 -0.35
C ALA A 162 7.58 -3.13 -0.48
N ILE A 163 7.02 -2.23 -1.30
CA ILE A 163 7.51 -0.86 -1.43
C ILE A 163 7.39 -0.11 -0.11
N THR A 164 6.24 -0.20 0.56
CA THR A 164 6.02 0.42 1.87
C THR A 164 7.03 -0.10 2.87
N HIS A 165 7.29 -1.41 2.90
CA HIS A 165 8.30 -2.00 3.77
C HIS A 165 9.70 -1.47 3.45
N GLY A 166 10.12 -1.41 2.19
CA GLY A 166 11.45 -0.91 1.81
C GLY A 166 11.67 0.57 2.15
N ILE A 167 10.66 1.42 1.98
CA ILE A 167 10.73 2.83 2.36
C ILE A 167 10.78 2.99 3.88
N THR A 168 9.89 2.28 4.59
CA THR A 168 9.78 2.42 6.03
C THR A 168 11.00 1.87 6.75
N ALA A 169 11.52 0.71 6.32
CA ALA A 169 12.75 0.09 6.80
C ALA A 169 14.00 0.97 6.57
N ALA A 170 13.98 1.80 5.51
CA ALA A 170 15.00 2.83 5.26
C ALA A 170 14.81 4.10 6.13
N GLY A 171 13.87 4.10 7.08
CA GLY A 171 13.65 5.18 8.02
C GLY A 171 12.76 6.33 7.51
N HIS A 172 12.09 6.17 6.38
CA HIS A 172 11.27 7.22 5.74
C HIS A 172 9.77 6.96 5.85
N ASP A 173 8.96 8.00 5.73
CA ASP A 173 7.51 7.92 5.88
C ASP A 173 6.82 7.66 4.52
N VAL A 174 5.69 6.94 4.56
CA VAL A 174 4.89 6.59 3.38
C VAL A 174 3.51 7.23 3.46
N LEU A 175 3.10 7.88 2.37
CA LEU A 175 1.73 8.32 2.16
C LEU A 175 1.04 7.32 1.21
N GLN A 176 0.23 6.44 1.75
CA GLN A 176 -0.40 5.36 0.99
C GLN A 176 -1.74 5.82 0.43
N PHE A 177 -1.82 5.94 -0.89
CA PHE A 177 -3.03 6.43 -1.58
C PHE A 177 -3.94 5.31 -2.09
N GLY A 178 -3.44 4.07 -2.10
CA GLY A 178 -4.19 2.94 -2.67
C GLY A 178 -4.34 3.08 -4.18
N LEU A 179 -5.56 2.85 -4.68
CA LEU A 179 -5.88 2.95 -6.10
C LEU A 179 -5.79 4.42 -6.55
N ALA A 180 -4.87 4.71 -7.46
CA ALA A 180 -4.57 6.07 -7.89
C ALA A 180 -4.32 6.15 -9.40
N SER A 181 -4.51 7.33 -9.96
CA SER A 181 -4.09 7.61 -11.34
C SER A 181 -2.61 8.05 -11.37
N THR A 182 -1.90 7.75 -12.45
CA THR A 182 -0.53 8.27 -12.65
C THR A 182 -0.44 9.81 -12.55
N PRO A 183 -1.34 10.62 -13.16
CA PRO A 183 -1.28 12.07 -13.00
C PRO A 183 -1.55 12.52 -11.56
N ALA A 184 -2.40 11.84 -10.78
CA ALA A 184 -2.58 12.13 -9.36
C ALA A 184 -1.29 11.86 -8.56
N MET A 185 -0.59 10.76 -8.85
CA MET A 185 0.70 10.44 -8.22
C MET A 185 1.81 11.46 -8.54
N PHE A 186 1.78 12.09 -9.71
CA PHE A 186 2.66 13.21 -9.99
C PHE A 186 2.18 14.49 -9.29
N ASN A 187 0.87 14.77 -9.31
CA ASN A 187 0.31 15.96 -8.67
C ASN A 187 0.64 16.03 -7.16
N SER A 188 0.71 14.88 -6.47
CA SER A 188 1.03 14.81 -5.04
C SER A 188 2.41 15.33 -4.67
N THR A 189 3.37 15.32 -5.60
CA THR A 189 4.71 15.90 -5.39
C THR A 189 4.70 17.41 -5.60
N LEU A 190 3.64 17.97 -6.17
CA LEU A 190 3.43 19.41 -6.39
C LEU A 190 2.57 20.04 -5.31
N THR A 191 1.77 19.26 -4.58
CA THR A 191 0.87 19.79 -3.55
C THR A 191 1.66 20.29 -2.33
N LYS A 192 1.46 21.55 -1.96
CA LYS A 192 2.22 22.24 -0.90
C LYS A 192 1.40 22.55 0.36
N ASP A 193 0.07 22.43 0.30
CA ASP A 193 -0.79 22.90 1.38
C ASP A 193 -0.88 21.90 2.54
N ALA A 194 -0.29 22.27 3.68
CA ALA A 194 -0.21 21.44 4.87
C ALA A 194 -1.55 21.20 5.58
N ILE A 195 -2.61 21.98 5.27
CA ILE A 195 -3.89 21.89 6.00
C ILE A 195 -4.65 20.61 5.64
N ASN A 196 -4.57 20.16 4.38
CA ASN A 196 -5.21 18.92 3.91
C ASN A 196 -4.28 17.98 3.12
N HIS A 197 -3.05 18.39 2.79
CA HIS A 197 -2.24 17.69 1.80
C HIS A 197 -0.81 17.47 2.29
N CYS A 198 -0.55 16.27 2.79
CA CYS A 198 0.78 15.82 3.18
C CYS A 198 1.75 15.96 1.99
N PRO A 199 2.66 16.95 1.99
CA PRO A 199 3.53 17.16 0.84
C PRO A 199 4.42 15.94 0.67
N ALA A 200 4.39 15.35 -0.52
CA ALA A 200 5.25 14.23 -0.85
C ALA A 200 6.58 14.76 -1.40
N ASP A 201 7.68 14.31 -0.82
CA ASP A 201 9.03 14.59 -1.33
C ASP A 201 9.29 13.90 -2.68
N GLY A 202 8.61 12.77 -2.90
CA GLY A 202 8.59 12.00 -4.14
C GLY A 202 7.40 11.04 -4.19
N GLY A 203 7.16 10.44 -5.35
CA GLY A 203 6.04 9.53 -5.57
C GLY A 203 6.45 8.27 -6.32
N ILE A 204 5.84 7.15 -5.97
CA ILE A 204 5.95 5.87 -6.68
C ILE A 204 4.56 5.44 -7.14
N MET A 205 4.37 5.36 -8.46
CA MET A 205 3.18 4.76 -9.06
C MET A 205 3.48 3.32 -9.46
N ILE A 206 2.74 2.37 -8.87
CA ILE A 206 2.81 0.95 -9.21
C ILE A 206 1.87 0.68 -10.37
N THR A 207 2.43 0.41 -11.54
CA THR A 207 1.67 0.14 -12.76
C THR A 207 2.59 -0.50 -13.79
N ALA A 208 2.02 -1.29 -14.70
CA ALA A 208 2.66 -1.62 -15.99
C ALA A 208 2.06 -0.83 -17.16
N SER A 209 1.16 0.12 -16.88
CA SER A 209 0.36 0.84 -17.85
C SER A 209 -0.34 -0.14 -18.80
N HIS A 210 0.00 -0.14 -20.08
CA HIS A 210 -0.61 -0.95 -21.13
C HIS A 210 0.07 -2.31 -21.37
N LEU A 211 1.12 -2.66 -20.61
CA LEU A 211 1.79 -3.95 -20.78
C LEU A 211 0.88 -5.13 -20.39
N PRO A 212 1.20 -6.36 -20.85
CA PRO A 212 0.42 -7.56 -20.54
C PRO A 212 0.14 -7.76 -19.05
N TYR A 213 -0.91 -8.54 -18.72
CA TYR A 213 -1.46 -8.67 -17.37
C TYR A 213 -0.44 -9.17 -16.32
N ASN A 214 0.50 -10.03 -16.74
CA ASN A 214 1.52 -10.63 -15.88
C ASN A 214 2.65 -9.65 -15.51
N ARG A 215 2.72 -8.50 -16.21
CA ARG A 215 3.71 -7.46 -15.96
C ARG A 215 3.23 -6.47 -14.89
N ASN A 216 4.17 -5.90 -14.16
CA ASN A 216 3.97 -4.70 -13.33
C ASN A 216 5.25 -3.86 -13.33
N GLY A 217 5.28 -2.79 -12.55
CA GLY A 217 6.45 -1.93 -12.47
C GLY A 217 6.19 -0.62 -11.74
N PHE A 218 7.15 0.29 -11.83
CA PHE A 218 7.18 1.50 -11.05
C PHE A 218 7.50 2.71 -11.94
N LYS A 219 6.75 3.79 -11.73
CA LYS A 219 7.11 5.13 -12.20
C LYS A 219 7.43 6.00 -11.00
N PHE A 220 8.44 6.84 -11.13
CA PHE A 220 8.92 7.68 -10.04
C PHE A 220 8.75 9.15 -10.38
N PHE A 221 8.39 9.94 -9.38
CA PHE A 221 8.12 11.37 -9.50
C PHE A 221 8.82 12.15 -8.40
N THR A 222 9.26 13.36 -8.75
CA THR A 222 9.61 14.43 -7.80
C THR A 222 8.80 15.67 -8.14
N SER A 223 9.00 16.77 -7.41
CA SER A 223 8.43 18.08 -7.77
C SER A 223 8.93 18.61 -9.12
N ASP A 224 10.04 18.08 -9.63
CA ASP A 224 10.67 18.52 -10.89
C ASP A 224 10.10 17.78 -12.11
N GLY A 225 9.35 16.69 -11.90
CA GLY A 225 8.80 15.85 -12.97
C GLY A 225 8.95 14.36 -12.71
N GLY A 226 8.73 13.58 -13.77
CA GLY A 226 9.11 12.16 -13.79
C GLY A 226 10.62 11.98 -13.92
N LEU A 227 11.15 10.92 -13.34
CA LEU A 227 12.57 10.58 -13.43
C LEU A 227 12.96 10.21 -14.87
N ASN A 228 14.24 10.38 -15.21
CA ASN A 228 14.78 10.03 -16.51
C ASN A 228 15.49 8.67 -16.51
N LYS A 229 15.94 8.21 -17.68
CA LYS A 229 16.65 6.93 -17.86
C LYS A 229 17.91 6.83 -16.98
N THR A 230 18.67 7.91 -16.82
CA THR A 230 19.89 7.90 -16.00
C THR A 230 19.57 7.79 -14.51
N ASP A 231 18.51 8.44 -14.03
CA ASP A 231 18.06 8.35 -12.65
C ASP A 231 17.61 6.92 -12.31
N ILE A 232 16.82 6.30 -13.20
CA ILE A 232 16.38 4.90 -13.03
C ILE A 232 17.55 3.93 -12.99
N LYS A 233 18.56 4.15 -13.84
CA LYS A 233 19.76 3.32 -13.83
C LYS A 233 20.48 3.41 -12.49
N ASP A 234 20.68 4.61 -11.94
CA ASP A 234 21.29 4.81 -10.62
C ASP A 234 20.47 4.13 -9.51
N ILE A 235 19.14 4.25 -9.54
CA ILE A 235 18.25 3.57 -8.58
C ILE A 235 18.42 2.05 -8.66
N LEU A 236 18.46 1.45 -9.86
CA LEU A 236 18.62 0.00 -10.02
C LEU A 236 20.01 -0.49 -9.59
N GLU A 237 21.07 0.29 -9.83
CA GLU A 237 22.42 -0.02 -9.35
C GLU A 237 22.50 0.02 -7.81
N ARG A 238 21.83 0.97 -7.17
CA ARG A 238 21.68 1.03 -5.70
C ARG A 238 20.85 -0.14 -5.18
N ALA A 239 19.74 -0.46 -5.84
CA ALA A 239 18.85 -1.55 -5.44
C ALA A 239 19.58 -2.90 -5.43
N SER A 240 20.46 -3.15 -6.41
CA SER A 240 21.30 -4.35 -6.43
C SER A 240 22.15 -4.48 -5.15
N ARG A 241 22.72 -3.38 -4.65
CA ARG A 241 23.54 -3.38 -3.43
C ARG A 241 22.69 -3.59 -2.18
N VAL A 242 21.57 -2.88 -2.08
CA VAL A 242 20.60 -3.04 -0.98
C VAL A 242 20.11 -4.48 -0.89
N TYR A 243 19.80 -5.09 -2.05
CA TYR A 243 19.34 -6.46 -2.14
C TYR A 243 20.41 -7.45 -1.64
N GLU A 244 21.67 -7.28 -2.09
CA GLU A 244 22.79 -8.09 -1.62
C GLU A 244 23.03 -7.91 -0.12
N GLU A 245 23.01 -6.68 0.42
CA GLU A 245 23.22 -6.41 1.85
C GLU A 245 22.11 -7.00 2.72
N SER A 246 20.85 -6.90 2.30
CA SER A 246 19.68 -7.45 3.01
C SER A 246 19.73 -8.97 3.15
N ALA A 247 20.41 -9.67 2.23
CA ALA A 247 20.62 -11.10 2.31
C ALA A 247 21.64 -11.51 3.38
N HIS A 248 22.53 -10.61 3.79
CA HIS A 248 23.67 -10.90 4.68
C HIS A 248 23.54 -10.27 6.07
N CYS A 249 22.66 -9.30 6.26
CA CYS A 249 22.49 -8.56 7.52
C CYS A 249 21.12 -8.86 8.16
N GLY A 250 21.09 -9.06 9.47
CA GLY A 250 19.85 -9.14 10.25
C GLY A 250 19.05 -7.84 10.17
N LYS A 251 17.71 -7.94 10.24
CA LYS A 251 16.78 -6.80 10.09
C LYS A 251 17.20 -5.62 10.98
N GLN A 252 17.54 -4.48 10.37
CA GLN A 252 17.70 -3.21 11.07
C GLN A 252 16.32 -2.57 11.25
N GLU A 253 15.94 -2.24 12.49
CA GLU A 253 14.74 -1.44 12.72
C GLU A 253 15.06 0.04 12.48
N GLN A 254 14.60 0.56 11.35
CA GLN A 254 14.21 1.96 11.27
C GLN A 254 12.78 2.00 10.77
N THR A 255 11.88 2.63 11.54
CA THR A 255 10.44 2.46 11.43
C THR A 255 9.78 3.74 10.94
N GLY A 256 9.75 3.92 9.62
CA GLY A 256 8.88 4.87 8.93
C GLY A 256 7.43 4.85 9.41
N VAL A 257 6.73 5.98 9.31
CA VAL A 257 5.29 6.03 9.55
C VAL A 257 4.55 5.83 8.24
N VAL A 258 3.51 4.99 8.24
CA VAL A 258 2.59 4.83 7.11
C VAL A 258 1.30 5.59 7.41
N THR A 259 0.95 6.55 6.56
CA THR A 259 -0.29 7.32 6.65
C THR A 259 -1.15 7.02 5.43
N HIS A 260 -2.38 6.57 5.65
CA HIS A 260 -3.35 6.39 4.58
C HIS A 260 -4.02 7.72 4.25
N VAL A 261 -4.09 8.06 2.96
CA VAL A 261 -4.63 9.35 2.50
C VAL A 261 -5.56 9.08 1.32
N ASP A 262 -6.81 9.57 1.41
CA ASP A 262 -7.72 9.62 0.27
C ASP A 262 -7.34 10.78 -0.67
N TYR A 263 -6.23 10.58 -1.37
CA TYR A 263 -5.68 11.59 -2.27
C TYR A 263 -6.50 11.73 -3.56
N MET A 264 -7.25 10.70 -3.95
CA MET A 264 -8.08 10.78 -5.14
C MET A 264 -9.27 11.72 -4.92
N SER A 265 -9.88 11.79 -3.73
CA SER A 265 -10.89 12.83 -3.44
C SER A 265 -10.36 14.24 -3.57
N ILE A 266 -9.12 14.47 -3.12
CA ILE A 266 -8.43 15.75 -3.24
C ILE A 266 -8.21 16.09 -4.72
N TYR A 267 -7.61 15.16 -5.46
CA TYR A 267 -7.33 15.34 -6.88
C TYR A 267 -8.61 15.53 -7.72
N ALA A 268 -9.71 14.86 -7.37
CA ALA A 268 -11.03 15.05 -7.99
C ALA A 268 -11.51 16.49 -7.83
N SER A 269 -11.47 16.98 -6.59
CA SER A 269 -11.91 18.32 -6.25
C SER A 269 -11.11 19.36 -7.04
N ASP A 270 -9.79 19.25 -7.04
CA ASP A 270 -8.91 20.18 -7.78
C ASP A 270 -9.16 20.14 -9.29
N LEU A 271 -9.39 18.95 -9.85
CA LEU A 271 -9.71 18.80 -11.27
C LEU A 271 -11.06 19.45 -11.62
N VAL A 272 -12.09 19.24 -10.79
CA VAL A 272 -13.41 19.88 -10.97
C VAL A 272 -13.26 21.40 -10.90
N GLN A 273 -12.53 21.93 -9.92
CA GLN A 273 -12.28 23.37 -9.81
C GLN A 273 -11.52 23.93 -11.02
N ALA A 274 -10.53 23.20 -11.53
CA ALA A 274 -9.82 23.59 -12.74
C ALA A 274 -10.76 23.64 -13.96
N VAL A 275 -11.64 22.65 -14.13
CA VAL A 275 -12.62 22.63 -15.23
C VAL A 275 -13.63 23.78 -15.09
N LEU A 276 -14.19 24.01 -13.90
CA LEU A 276 -15.10 25.13 -13.65
C LEU A 276 -14.45 26.46 -14.00
N LYS A 277 -13.21 26.68 -13.54
CA LYS A 277 -12.45 27.90 -13.84
C LYS A 277 -12.21 28.07 -15.34
N SER A 278 -11.80 27.02 -16.04
CA SER A 278 -11.61 27.03 -17.49
C SER A 278 -12.92 27.27 -18.26
N ALA A 279 -14.06 26.89 -17.70
CA ALA A 279 -15.38 27.14 -18.24
C ALA A 279 -16.01 28.48 -17.81
N GLY A 280 -15.20 29.41 -17.28
CA GLY A 280 -15.68 30.73 -16.86
C GLY A 280 -16.50 30.72 -15.57
N ASN A 281 -16.25 29.76 -14.68
CA ASN A 281 -16.97 29.54 -13.42
C ASN A 281 -18.46 29.24 -13.60
N LYS A 282 -18.86 28.68 -14.75
CA LYS A 282 -20.21 28.12 -14.93
C LYS A 282 -20.36 26.90 -14.01
N GLU A 283 -21.38 26.89 -13.16
CA GLU A 283 -21.63 25.83 -12.17
C GLU A 283 -21.75 24.44 -12.80
N LYS A 284 -22.45 24.33 -13.93
CA LYS A 284 -22.65 23.07 -14.67
C LYS A 284 -22.16 23.21 -16.12
N PRO A 285 -20.83 23.18 -16.34
CA PRO A 285 -20.27 23.45 -17.65
C PRO A 285 -20.62 22.35 -18.67
N LEU A 286 -20.97 21.14 -18.20
CA LEU A 286 -21.28 19.98 -19.04
C LEU A 286 -22.79 19.70 -19.13
N GLU A 287 -23.65 20.59 -18.62
CA GLU A 287 -25.10 20.44 -18.69
C GLU A 287 -25.60 20.28 -20.14
N GLY A 288 -26.47 19.29 -20.35
CA GLY A 288 -27.03 18.98 -21.67
C GLY A 288 -26.15 18.09 -22.56
N LEU A 289 -24.94 17.74 -22.14
CA LEU A 289 -24.08 16.82 -22.86
C LEU A 289 -24.40 15.35 -22.53
N HIS A 290 -24.33 14.50 -23.55
CA HIS A 290 -24.41 13.04 -23.39
C HIS A 290 -22.98 12.49 -23.40
N ILE A 291 -22.46 12.13 -22.23
CA ILE A 291 -21.07 11.70 -22.04
C ILE A 291 -21.05 10.18 -21.81
N VAL A 292 -20.28 9.46 -22.63
CA VAL A 292 -20.02 8.03 -22.47
C VAL A 292 -18.56 7.85 -22.06
N VAL A 293 -18.32 7.05 -21.02
CA VAL A 293 -16.96 6.72 -20.54
C VAL A 293 -16.78 5.22 -20.57
N ASP A 294 -15.85 4.76 -21.42
CA ASP A 294 -15.31 3.41 -21.35
C ASP A 294 -14.03 3.45 -20.53
N ALA A 295 -14.12 2.95 -19.29
CA ALA A 295 -12.99 2.90 -18.39
C ALA A 295 -12.10 1.67 -18.62
N GLY A 296 -12.54 0.69 -19.42
CA GLY A 296 -12.04 -0.67 -19.37
C GLY A 296 -11.92 -1.15 -17.92
N ASN A 297 -10.76 -1.69 -17.55
CA ASN A 297 -10.37 -1.97 -16.16
C ASN A 297 -9.35 -0.96 -15.61
N GLY A 298 -9.22 0.22 -16.24
CA GLY A 298 -8.22 1.22 -15.87
C GLY A 298 -8.63 2.11 -14.70
N ALA A 299 -7.67 2.94 -14.25
CA ALA A 299 -7.85 3.90 -13.15
C ALA A 299 -8.92 4.99 -13.42
N GLY A 300 -9.36 5.18 -14.67
CA GLY A 300 -10.42 6.14 -14.98
C GLY A 300 -11.79 5.74 -14.42
N GLY A 301 -12.06 4.43 -14.30
CA GLY A 301 -13.40 3.94 -13.96
C GLY A 301 -13.82 4.20 -12.51
N PHE A 302 -12.89 4.13 -11.57
CA PHE A 302 -13.22 4.31 -10.15
C PHE A 302 -13.39 5.78 -9.76
N PHE A 303 -12.86 6.71 -10.57
CA PHE A 303 -12.77 8.13 -10.25
C PHE A 303 -13.72 9.00 -11.09
N VAL A 304 -14.19 8.50 -12.23
CA VAL A 304 -15.07 9.25 -13.16
C VAL A 304 -16.29 9.86 -12.48
N VAL A 305 -16.92 9.12 -11.55
CA VAL A 305 -18.13 9.58 -10.85
C VAL A 305 -17.83 10.79 -9.97
N MET A 306 -16.64 10.84 -9.36
CA MET A 306 -16.22 11.93 -8.48
C MET A 306 -16.09 13.26 -9.23
N CYS A 307 -15.73 13.20 -10.52
CA CYS A 307 -15.60 14.40 -11.36
C CYS A 307 -16.88 14.75 -12.11
N LEU A 308 -17.52 13.78 -12.77
CA LEU A 308 -18.64 14.08 -13.66
C LEU A 308 -19.92 14.46 -12.92
N LEU A 309 -20.14 13.92 -11.71
CA LEU A 309 -21.35 14.24 -10.95
C LEU A 309 -21.46 15.74 -10.68
N LEU A 310 -20.36 16.38 -10.30
CA LEU A 310 -20.31 17.81 -9.95
C LEU A 310 -20.29 18.76 -11.17
N LEU A 311 -20.00 18.25 -12.36
CA LEU A 311 -19.91 19.06 -13.59
C LEU A 311 -21.19 19.02 -14.43
N VAL A 312 -22.07 18.04 -14.15
CA VAL A 312 -23.30 17.77 -14.89
C VAL A 312 -24.55 18.07 -14.06
N LEU A 313 -24.58 17.66 -12.77
CA LEU A 313 -25.73 17.83 -11.88
C LEU A 313 -25.72 19.14 -11.12
#